data_AF-A0A016W6N4-F1
#
_entry.id   AF-A0A016W6N4-F1
#
_cell.length_a   1.000
_cell.length_b   1.000
_cell.length_c   1.000
_cell.angle_alpha   90.00
_cell.angle_beta   90.00
_cell.angle_gamma   90.00
#
_symmetry.space_group_name_H-M   'P 1'
#
loop_
_entity.id
_entity.type
_entity.pdbx_description
1 polymer ?
#
loop_
_entity_poly.entity_id
_entity_poly.type
_entity_poly.pdbx_seq_one_letter_code
_entity_poly.pdbx_strand_id
1 'polypeptide(L)'
;MPRFRICQSLLKITRPSWLVTVKWAVISLGILQLIKELFQLITRRLRYITFDNGIECFVYLSAIVVVIDLSPCSHQTGLRMTWQWSLAAICAFCSWMNLLLLIRKLPKFGIFVVMFFDVLKTFSRFFIIFVLFIVAFSIAFYAVLQNRPEFSSVPSSVLKTAVMMIGEFEFTAIFHGNDKSHLERLFGPTITYPLFLFFCVIMTILLMNLLVGLAVDDIKSVHEKAELRRLAMQVDLVLQVEASMPPYIRKLKHRSKLTTYPNEKSFWKRLCDRFGSVSPVKNEIDSENKTEQELVSEFREELRSQNAQLRLLQTNVDNMYDSFSERQVRTEAMIREILEQLKMDRRNSKAK
;
A
#
# COMPACT_ATOMS: atom_id res chain seq x y z
N MET A 1 21.54 2.05 48.16
CA MET A 1 22.79 1.41 48.65
C MET A 1 23.17 0.06 48.02
N PRO A 2 22.31 -0.77 47.38
CA PRO A 2 22.77 -2.04 46.77
C PRO A 2 23.55 -1.85 45.45
N ARG A 3 23.25 -0.79 44.67
CA ARG A 3 23.90 -0.54 43.35
C ARG A 3 25.38 -0.16 43.43
N PHE A 4 25.83 0.45 44.53
CA PHE A 4 27.23 0.87 44.69
C PHE A 4 28.16 -0.34 44.98
N ARG A 5 27.68 -1.36 45.71
CA ARG A 5 28.45 -2.62 45.93
C ARG A 5 28.60 -3.47 44.66
N ILE A 6 27.60 -3.45 43.77
CA ILE A 6 27.67 -4.13 42.47
C ILE A 6 28.75 -3.51 41.57
N CYS A 7 28.91 -2.19 41.62
CA CYS A 7 29.94 -1.48 40.86
C CYS A 7 31.37 -1.83 41.34
N GLN A 8 31.59 -1.93 42.66
CA GLN A 8 32.88 -2.32 43.23
C GLN A 8 33.27 -3.77 42.93
N SER A 9 32.29 -4.69 42.85
CA SER A 9 32.55 -6.10 42.52
C SER A 9 32.81 -6.36 41.03
N LEU A 10 32.36 -5.47 40.15
CA LEU A 10 32.52 -5.57 38.68
C LEU A 10 33.69 -4.74 38.12
N LEU A 11 34.49 -4.07 38.96
CA LEU A 11 35.68 -3.30 38.55
C LEU A 11 36.75 -4.12 37.80
N LYS A 12 36.69 -5.46 37.87
CA LYS A 12 37.57 -6.35 37.10
C LYS A 12 37.16 -6.55 35.64
N ILE A 13 35.97 -6.09 35.23
CA ILE A 13 35.50 -6.20 33.85
C ILE A 13 35.97 -4.96 33.08
N THR A 14 37.06 -5.11 32.34
CA THR A 14 37.54 -4.10 31.40
C THR A 14 36.70 -4.12 30.13
N ARG A 15 36.31 -2.93 29.65
CA ARG A 15 35.62 -2.80 28.36
C ARG A 15 36.57 -3.19 27.22
N PRO A 16 36.18 -4.10 26.30
CA PRO A 16 36.99 -4.39 25.14
C PRO A 16 37.10 -3.16 24.22
N SER A 17 38.27 -2.95 23.62
CA SER A 17 38.60 -1.74 22.85
C SER A 17 37.63 -1.47 21.69
N TRP A 18 37.10 -2.52 21.05
CA TRP A 18 36.16 -2.37 19.94
C TRP A 18 34.83 -1.73 20.37
N LEU A 19 34.35 -1.96 21.60
CA LEU A 19 33.12 -1.33 22.11
C LEU A 19 33.30 0.18 22.30
N VAL A 20 34.51 0.61 22.67
CA VAL A 20 34.84 2.03 22.80
C VAL A 20 34.82 2.69 21.42
N THR A 21 35.39 2.04 20.40
CA THR A 21 35.35 2.52 19.01
C THR A 21 33.91 2.63 18.49
N VAL A 22 33.08 1.59 18.70
CA VAL A 22 31.66 1.61 18.30
C VAL A 22 30.90 2.73 19.01
N LYS A 23 31.13 2.94 20.31
CA LYS A 23 30.52 4.04 21.08
C LYS A 23 30.80 5.39 20.42
N TRP A 24 32.06 5.69 20.14
CA TRP A 24 32.43 6.97 19.53
C TRP A 24 31.91 7.13 18.11
N ALA A 25 31.87 6.04 17.33
CA ALA A 25 31.26 6.02 16.00
C ALA A 25 29.75 6.33 16.06
N VAL A 26 29.01 5.74 17.00
CA VAL A 26 27.56 6.02 17.16
C VAL A 26 27.33 7.47 17.57
N ILE A 27 28.13 8.01 18.49
CA ILE A 27 28.01 9.41 18.92
C ILE A 27 28.32 10.36 17.75
N SER A 28 29.39 10.13 17.00
CA SER A 28 29.77 11.01 15.89
C SER A 28 28.73 10.98 14.77
N LEU A 29 28.23 9.80 14.40
CA LEU A 29 27.15 9.64 13.42
C LEU A 29 25.84 10.29 13.90
N GLY A 30 25.47 10.08 15.17
CA GLY A 30 24.27 10.67 15.75
C GLY A 30 24.30 12.21 15.73
N ILE A 31 25.44 12.81 16.10
CA ILE A 31 25.62 14.27 16.06
C ILE A 31 25.57 14.79 14.62
N LEU A 32 26.25 14.13 13.67
CA LEU A 32 26.23 14.52 12.26
C LEU A 32 24.80 14.51 11.70
N GLN A 33 24.01 13.47 12.01
CA GLN A 33 22.63 13.39 11.57
C GLN A 33 21.75 14.44 12.26
N LEU A 34 21.93 14.72 13.54
CA LEU A 34 21.21 15.81 14.22
C LEU A 34 21.52 17.18 13.61
N ILE A 35 22.76 17.44 13.20
CA ILE A 35 23.12 18.68 12.49
C ILE A 35 22.39 18.77 11.15
N LYS A 36 22.33 17.67 10.39
CA LYS A 36 21.57 17.60 9.14
C LYS A 36 20.07 17.85 9.37
N GLU A 37 19.47 17.24 10.39
CA GLU A 37 18.06 17.44 10.71
C GLU A 37 17.78 18.87 11.21
N LEU A 38 18.71 19.47 11.95
CA LEU A 38 18.63 20.88 12.35
C LEU A 38 18.67 21.81 11.12
N PHE A 39 19.53 21.54 10.14
CA PHE A 39 19.56 22.31 8.90
C PHE A 39 18.25 22.18 8.10
N GLN A 40 17.67 20.98 8.03
CA GLN A 40 16.36 20.75 7.41
C GLN A 40 15.23 21.48 8.17
N LEU A 41 15.26 21.47 9.51
CA LEU A 41 14.32 22.20 10.36
C LEU A 41 14.40 23.71 10.14
N ILE A 42 15.61 24.29 10.06
CA ILE A 42 15.80 25.73 9.81
C ILE A 42 15.28 26.10 8.41
N THR A 43 15.58 25.29 7.40
CA THR A 43 15.21 25.58 6.00
C THR A 43 13.71 25.45 5.76
N ARG A 44 13.06 24.42 6.32
CA ARG A 44 11.63 24.11 6.09
C ARG A 44 10.69 24.62 7.20
N ARG A 45 11.24 25.11 8.31
CA ARG A 45 10.56 25.70 9.47
C ARG A 45 9.34 24.87 9.92
N LEU A 46 8.14 25.45 9.92
CA LEU A 46 6.91 24.79 10.41
C LEU A 46 6.48 23.61 9.54
N ARG A 47 6.86 23.58 8.25
CA ARG A 47 6.54 22.46 7.35
C ARG A 47 7.36 21.21 7.66
N TYR A 48 8.40 21.32 8.48
CA TYR A 48 9.23 20.20 8.90
C TYR A 48 8.61 19.36 10.02
N ILE A 49 7.67 19.91 10.81
CA ILE A 49 7.07 19.20 11.95
C ILE A 49 6.10 18.13 11.41
N THR A 50 6.66 16.96 11.12
CA THR A 50 5.95 15.77 10.66
C THR A 50 6.34 14.59 11.55
N PHE A 51 5.47 13.59 11.62
CA PHE A 51 5.67 12.41 12.46
C PHE A 51 6.95 11.64 12.09
N ASP A 52 7.25 11.51 10.80
CA ASP A 52 8.44 10.82 10.30
C ASP A 52 9.73 11.51 10.81
N ASN A 53 9.82 12.84 10.64
CA ASN A 53 10.97 13.63 11.10
C ASN A 53 11.10 13.63 12.63
N GLY A 54 9.97 13.54 13.35
CA GLY A 54 9.95 13.41 14.80
C GLY A 54 10.57 12.08 15.28
N ILE A 55 10.23 10.97 14.62
CA ILE A 55 10.82 9.66 14.89
C ILE A 55 12.32 9.67 14.60
N GLU A 56 12.76 10.23 13.47
CA GLU A 56 14.18 10.34 13.12
C GLU A 56 14.96 11.09 14.20
N CYS A 57 14.46 12.26 14.63
CA CYS A 57 15.07 13.05 15.70
C CYS A 57 15.11 12.28 17.04
N PHE A 58 14.01 11.63 17.41
CA PHE A 58 13.93 10.81 18.61
C PHE A 58 14.96 9.67 18.60
N VAL A 59 15.11 8.96 17.48
CA VAL A 59 16.08 7.87 17.33
C VAL A 59 17.51 8.38 17.49
N TYR A 60 17.88 9.48 16.83
CA TYR A 60 19.25 10.02 16.95
C TYR A 60 19.55 10.53 18.36
N LEU A 61 18.61 11.23 18.99
CA LEU A 61 18.76 11.73 20.37
C LEU A 61 18.87 10.57 21.37
N SER A 62 17.95 9.59 21.28
CA SER A 62 17.94 8.45 22.19
C SER A 62 19.15 7.54 22.01
N ALA A 63 19.66 7.35 20.78
CA ALA A 63 20.88 6.60 20.51
C ALA A 63 22.11 7.20 21.21
N ILE A 64 22.23 8.54 21.21
CA ILE A 64 23.30 9.24 21.93
C ILE A 64 23.15 9.04 23.45
N VAL A 65 21.93 9.23 23.99
CA VAL A 65 21.66 9.12 25.43
C VAL A 65 21.91 7.69 25.97
N VAL A 66 21.62 6.66 25.18
CA VAL A 66 21.85 5.25 25.55
C VAL A 66 23.34 4.94 25.65
N VAL A 67 24.16 5.56 24.81
CA VAL A 67 25.60 5.25 24.68
C VAL A 67 26.48 6.14 25.57
N ILE A 68 25.98 7.27 26.04
CA ILE A 68 26.68 8.15 26.99
C ILE A 68 26.77 7.51 28.39
N ASP A 69 27.94 7.62 29.00
CA ASP A 69 28.20 7.19 30.37
C ASP A 69 27.71 8.28 31.34
N LEU A 70 26.52 8.10 31.89
CA LEU A 70 25.88 9.07 32.80
C LEU A 70 26.23 8.87 34.27
N SER A 71 26.97 7.81 34.61
CA SER A 71 27.40 7.54 36.00
C SER A 71 28.90 7.20 36.07
N PRO A 72 29.57 7.50 37.20
CA PRO A 72 30.98 7.17 37.39
C PRO A 72 31.26 5.67 37.21
N CYS A 73 30.34 4.83 37.68
CA CYS A 73 30.38 3.39 37.50
C CYS A 73 30.26 2.95 36.03
N SER A 74 29.42 3.64 35.25
CA SER A 74 29.28 3.38 33.81
C SER A 74 30.56 3.72 33.05
N HIS A 75 31.26 4.77 33.47
CA HIS A 75 32.53 5.16 32.86
C HIS A 75 33.62 4.09 33.02
N GLN A 76 33.71 3.47 34.22
CA GLN A 76 34.74 2.47 34.53
C GLN A 76 34.39 1.05 34.08
N THR A 77 33.19 0.56 34.40
CA THR A 77 32.79 -0.85 34.19
C THR A 77 32.01 -1.07 32.90
N GLY A 78 31.42 0.00 32.37
CA GLY A 78 30.54 -0.05 31.22
C GLY A 78 29.11 -0.46 31.46
N LEU A 79 28.72 -0.66 32.71
CA LEU A 79 27.35 -1.00 33.06
C LEU A 79 26.39 0.17 32.78
N ARG A 80 25.24 -0.14 32.16
CA ARG A 80 24.17 0.82 31.89
C ARG A 80 23.12 0.82 32.99
N MET A 81 22.46 1.96 33.18
CA MET A 81 21.35 2.08 34.13
C MET A 81 20.11 1.32 33.65
N THR A 82 19.23 0.88 34.55
CA THR A 82 17.98 0.18 34.18
C THR A 82 17.12 0.99 33.20
N TRP A 83 16.99 2.30 33.39
CA TRP A 83 16.23 3.15 32.47
C TRP A 83 16.93 3.31 31.12
N GLN A 84 18.27 3.23 31.06
CA GLN A 84 19.00 3.24 29.78
C GLN A 84 18.72 1.97 28.98
N TRP A 85 18.56 0.82 29.64
CA TRP A 85 18.15 -0.42 28.98
C TRP A 85 16.73 -0.33 28.42
N SER A 86 15.78 0.22 29.18
CA SER A 86 14.42 0.45 28.67
C SER A 86 14.42 1.42 27.47
N LEU A 87 15.18 2.51 27.55
CA LEU A 87 15.33 3.45 26.44
C LEU A 87 16.04 2.83 25.24
N ALA A 88 17.03 1.95 25.46
CA ALA A 88 17.71 1.22 24.40
C ALA A 88 16.76 0.29 23.64
N ALA A 89 15.85 -0.39 24.35
CA ALA A 89 14.83 -1.23 23.72
C ALA A 89 13.88 -0.41 22.85
N ILE A 90 13.41 0.74 23.35
CA ILE A 90 12.55 1.66 22.59
C ILE A 90 13.30 2.24 21.39
N CYS A 91 14.54 2.69 21.58
CA CYS A 91 15.40 3.21 20.51
C CYS A 91 15.62 2.16 19.41
N ALA A 92 15.91 0.92 19.78
CA ALA A 92 16.10 -0.17 18.82
C ALA A 92 14.82 -0.43 18.02
N PHE A 93 13.66 -0.53 18.68
CA PHE A 93 12.38 -0.67 18.02
C PHE A 93 12.07 0.50 17.07
N CYS A 94 12.21 1.74 17.55
CA CYS A 94 12.01 2.95 16.74
C CYS A 94 12.99 3.04 15.58
N SER A 95 14.21 2.51 15.71
CA SER A 95 15.19 2.48 14.61
C SER A 95 14.73 1.56 13.47
N TRP A 96 14.17 0.39 13.79
CA TRP A 96 13.58 -0.51 12.80
C TRP A 96 12.30 0.08 12.20
N MET A 97 11.48 0.75 12.99
CA MET A 97 10.31 1.48 12.47
C MET A 97 10.75 2.62 11.53
N ASN A 98 11.82 3.34 11.86
CA ASN A 98 12.38 4.37 10.99
C ASN A 98 12.91 3.78 9.67
N LEU A 99 13.52 2.59 9.72
CA LEU A 99 13.91 1.87 8.51
C LEU A 99 12.70 1.55 7.62
N LEU A 100 11.57 1.12 8.19
CA LEU A 100 10.34 0.92 7.42
C LEU A 100 9.86 2.22 6.76
N LEU A 101 9.92 3.35 7.47
CA LEU A 101 9.56 4.66 6.91
C LEU A 101 10.53 5.11 5.80
N LEU A 102 11.80 4.72 5.86
CA LEU A 102 12.76 4.94 4.77
C LEU A 102 12.44 4.08 3.54
N ILE A 103 12.09 2.81 3.75
CA ILE A 103 11.65 1.90 2.67
C ILE A 103 10.39 2.43 1.99
N ARG A 104 9.50 3.12 2.72
CA ARG A 104 8.32 3.82 2.17
C ARG A 104 8.66 4.77 1.02
N LYS A 105 9.86 5.37 1.01
CA LYS A 105 10.32 6.29 -0.04
C LYS A 105 10.83 5.57 -1.30
N LEU A 106 11.03 4.25 -1.25
CA LEU A 106 11.52 3.46 -2.38
C LEU A 106 10.36 3.12 -3.35
N PRO A 107 10.54 3.26 -4.66
CA PRO A 107 9.44 3.12 -5.62
C PRO A 107 8.94 1.68 -5.80
N LYS A 108 9.75 0.66 -5.50
CA LYS A 108 9.37 -0.76 -5.60
C LYS A 108 8.76 -1.31 -4.30
N PHE A 109 9.41 -1.07 -3.17
CA PHE A 109 8.99 -1.61 -1.88
C PHE A 109 8.07 -0.68 -1.09
N GLY A 110 8.13 0.63 -1.37
CA GLY A 110 7.41 1.63 -0.59
C GLY A 110 5.89 1.52 -0.70
N ILE A 111 5.36 0.99 -1.80
CA ILE A 111 3.92 0.80 -1.98
C ILE A 111 3.33 -0.16 -0.95
N PHE A 112 4.04 -1.25 -0.63
CA PHE A 112 3.61 -2.21 0.39
C PHE A 112 3.59 -1.58 1.78
N VAL A 113 4.60 -0.76 2.08
CA VAL A 113 4.67 -0.03 3.36
C VAL A 113 3.54 1.00 3.47
N VAL A 114 3.28 1.76 2.40
CA VAL A 114 2.17 2.73 2.37
C VAL A 114 0.83 2.03 2.56
N MET A 115 0.58 0.95 1.82
CA MET A 115 -0.62 0.12 1.94
C MET A 115 -0.80 -0.41 3.36
N PHE A 116 0.28 -0.92 3.99
CA PHE A 116 0.25 -1.38 5.37
C PHE A 116 -0.21 -0.28 6.34
N PHE A 117 0.35 0.93 6.23
CA PHE A 117 -0.05 2.04 7.11
C PHE A 117 -1.48 2.53 6.85
N ASP A 118 -1.99 2.44 5.63
CA ASP A 118 -3.39 2.75 5.35
C ASP A 118 -4.34 1.73 5.97
N VAL A 119 -4.06 0.44 5.81
CA VAL A 119 -4.82 -0.64 6.46
C VAL A 119 -4.76 -0.48 7.98
N LEU A 120 -3.58 -0.19 8.53
CA LEU A 120 -3.42 0.08 9.97
C LEU A 120 -4.24 1.29 10.43
N LYS A 121 -4.33 2.34 9.61
CA LYS A 121 -5.14 3.53 9.91
C LYS A 121 -6.62 3.20 9.90
N THR A 122 -7.10 2.45 8.91
CA THR A 122 -8.52 2.04 8.88
C THR A 122 -8.82 1.11 10.05
N PHE A 123 -7.98 0.10 10.30
CA PHE A 123 -8.06 -0.76 11.46
C PHE A 123 -8.12 0.03 12.78
N SER A 124 -7.26 1.03 12.96
CA SER A 124 -7.22 1.86 14.17
C SER A 124 -8.53 2.63 14.42
N ARG A 125 -9.24 3.05 13.36
CA ARG A 125 -10.55 3.71 13.50
C ARG A 125 -11.60 2.75 14.07
N PHE A 126 -11.62 1.51 13.58
CA PHE A 126 -12.54 0.47 14.08
C PHE A 126 -12.12 -0.08 15.45
N PHE A 127 -10.82 -0.10 15.74
CA PHE A 127 -10.24 -0.61 16.99
C PHE A 127 -10.78 0.09 18.24
N ILE A 128 -11.24 1.34 18.13
CA ILE A 128 -11.87 2.08 19.23
C ILE A 128 -13.06 1.32 19.82
N ILE A 129 -13.88 0.69 18.97
CA ILE A 129 -15.02 -0.12 19.41
C ILE A 129 -14.52 -1.34 20.20
N PHE A 130 -13.40 -1.94 19.78
CA PHE A 130 -12.82 -3.11 20.43
C PHE A 130 -12.26 -2.75 21.81
N VAL A 131 -11.65 -1.57 21.97
CA VAL A 131 -11.17 -1.08 23.27
C VAL A 131 -12.30 -1.00 24.29
N LEU A 132 -13.51 -0.56 23.89
CA LEU A 132 -14.67 -0.52 24.80
C LEU A 132 -15.01 -1.90 25.35
N PHE A 133 -15.02 -2.92 24.48
CA PHE A 133 -15.26 -4.29 24.92
C PHE A 133 -14.11 -4.85 25.77
N ILE A 134 -12.85 -4.62 25.39
CA ILE A 134 -11.68 -5.06 26.16
C ILE A 134 -11.75 -4.49 27.58
N VAL A 135 -12.06 -3.20 27.73
CA VAL A 135 -12.19 -2.56 29.05
C VAL A 135 -13.36 -3.15 29.83
N ALA A 136 -14.54 -3.32 29.22
CA ALA A 136 -15.70 -3.89 29.90
C ALA A 136 -15.46 -5.33 30.41
N PHE A 137 -14.96 -6.21 29.54
CA PHE A 137 -14.68 -7.60 29.91
C PHE A 137 -13.48 -7.73 30.84
N SER A 138 -12.44 -6.90 30.70
CA SER A 138 -11.29 -6.95 31.62
C SER A 138 -11.65 -6.56 33.05
N ILE A 139 -12.56 -5.59 33.24
CA ILE A 139 -13.08 -5.24 34.57
C ILE A 139 -13.95 -6.38 35.12
N ALA A 140 -14.80 -6.98 34.29
CA ALA A 140 -15.63 -8.12 34.70
C ALA A 140 -14.78 -9.34 35.09
N PHE A 141 -13.75 -9.67 34.31
CA PHE A 141 -12.81 -10.75 34.62
C PHE A 141 -11.94 -10.41 35.81
N TYR A 142 -11.48 -9.16 35.97
CA TYR A 142 -10.80 -8.73 37.18
C TYR A 142 -11.67 -9.00 38.43
N ALA A 143 -12.95 -8.62 38.42
CA ALA A 143 -13.84 -8.82 39.55
C ALA A 143 -14.09 -10.30 39.89
N VAL A 144 -14.30 -11.14 38.87
CA VAL A 144 -14.69 -12.54 39.05
C VAL A 144 -13.48 -13.48 39.25
N LEU A 145 -12.36 -13.18 38.59
CA LEU A 145 -11.14 -14.00 38.54
C LEU A 145 -9.96 -13.39 39.30
N GLN A 146 -10.15 -12.38 40.17
CA GLN A 146 -9.05 -11.72 40.91
C GLN A 146 -8.09 -12.66 41.66
N ASN A 147 -8.53 -13.86 42.03
CA ASN A 147 -7.69 -14.86 42.72
C ASN A 147 -6.69 -15.57 41.78
N ARG A 148 -6.71 -15.24 40.48
CA ARG A 148 -5.76 -15.71 39.47
C ARG A 148 -4.65 -14.68 39.26
N PRO A 149 -3.38 -15.10 39.17
CA PRO A 149 -2.27 -14.17 39.00
C PRO A 149 -2.40 -13.33 37.72
N GLU A 150 -3.01 -13.89 36.66
CA GLU A 150 -3.25 -13.22 35.38
C GLU A 150 -4.25 -12.06 35.51
N PHE A 151 -5.19 -12.15 36.46
CA PHE A 151 -6.25 -11.17 36.71
C PHE A 151 -6.09 -10.45 38.06
N SER A 152 -4.91 -10.55 38.68
CA SER A 152 -4.65 -9.99 40.02
C SER A 152 -4.60 -8.46 40.05
N SER A 153 -4.37 -7.82 38.90
CA SER A 153 -4.35 -6.37 38.76
C SER A 153 -5.14 -5.94 37.53
N VAL A 154 -5.66 -4.70 37.54
CA VAL A 154 -6.40 -4.16 36.39
C VAL A 154 -5.53 -4.15 35.11
N PRO A 155 -4.27 -3.68 35.13
CA PRO A 155 -3.41 -3.74 33.93
C PRO A 155 -3.15 -5.16 33.43
N SER A 156 -2.90 -6.12 34.34
CA SER A 156 -2.72 -7.53 33.98
C SER A 156 -3.98 -8.13 33.37
N SER A 157 -5.16 -7.78 33.91
CA SER A 157 -6.46 -8.22 33.41
C SER A 157 -6.76 -7.68 32.02
N VAL A 158 -6.46 -6.40 31.77
CA VAL A 158 -6.56 -5.79 30.44
C VAL A 158 -5.64 -6.49 29.46
N LEU A 159 -4.37 -6.73 29.83
CA LEU A 159 -3.41 -7.43 28.97
C LEU A 159 -3.86 -8.86 28.68
N LYS A 160 -4.27 -9.63 29.69
CA LYS A 160 -4.78 -11.00 29.49
C LYS A 160 -6.04 -11.02 28.63
N THR A 161 -6.95 -10.07 28.82
CA THR A 161 -8.17 -9.94 27.99
C THR A 161 -7.85 -9.60 26.54
N ALA A 162 -6.87 -8.72 26.30
CA ALA A 162 -6.38 -8.41 24.95
C ALA A 162 -5.71 -9.61 24.28
N VAL A 163 -4.94 -10.41 25.03
CA VAL A 163 -4.34 -11.66 24.52
C VAL A 163 -5.41 -12.69 24.20
N MET A 164 -6.42 -12.85 25.06
CA MET A 164 -7.56 -13.74 24.80
C MET A 164 -8.39 -13.28 23.59
N MET A 165 -8.44 -11.98 23.30
CA MET A 165 -9.09 -11.46 22.08
C MET A 165 -8.44 -12.03 20.82
N ILE A 166 -7.10 -12.15 20.78
CA ILE A 166 -6.34 -12.68 19.63
C ILE A 166 -6.69 -14.15 19.33
N GLY A 167 -7.26 -14.87 20.31
CA GLY A 167 -7.66 -16.27 20.19
C GLY A 167 -6.87 -17.22 21.10
N GLU A 168 -5.97 -16.69 21.94
CA GLU A 168 -5.24 -17.48 22.92
C GLU A 168 -6.11 -17.77 24.16
N PHE A 169 -6.79 -18.91 24.13
CA PHE A 169 -7.65 -19.38 25.22
C PHE A 169 -6.98 -20.49 26.03
N GLU A 170 -6.48 -20.16 27.22
CA GLU A 170 -5.98 -21.16 28.17
C GLU A 170 -7.07 -21.59 29.16
N PHE A 171 -8.15 -22.19 28.65
CA PHE A 171 -9.31 -22.58 29.48
C PHE A 171 -8.91 -23.48 30.65
N THR A 172 -8.07 -24.50 30.42
CA THR A 172 -7.59 -25.39 31.48
C THR A 172 -6.78 -24.65 32.54
N ALA A 173 -5.95 -23.68 32.16
CA ALA A 173 -5.16 -22.91 33.13
C ALA A 173 -6.06 -21.99 33.99
N ILE A 174 -7.05 -21.34 33.36
CA ILE A 174 -7.94 -20.38 34.00
C ILE A 174 -8.96 -21.09 34.92
N PHE A 175 -9.55 -22.20 34.45
CA PHE A 175 -10.66 -22.88 35.13
C PHE A 175 -10.27 -24.18 35.85
N HIS A 176 -9.23 -24.90 35.40
CA HIS A 176 -8.87 -26.23 35.88
C HIS A 176 -7.42 -26.37 36.41
N GLY A 177 -6.67 -25.27 36.57
CA GLY A 177 -5.23 -25.33 36.90
C GLY A 177 -4.91 -25.85 38.31
N ASN A 178 -3.99 -26.81 38.43
CA ASN A 178 -3.40 -27.47 39.62
C ASN A 178 -4.23 -27.60 40.92
N ASP A 179 -4.54 -28.88 41.21
CA ASP A 179 -5.45 -29.50 42.20
C ASP A 179 -5.41 -29.13 43.69
N LYS A 180 -4.66 -28.10 44.11
CA LYS A 180 -4.45 -27.88 45.56
C LYS A 180 -5.34 -26.81 46.20
N SER A 181 -6.16 -26.06 45.47
CA SER A 181 -7.06 -25.04 46.06
C SER A 181 -8.23 -24.62 45.15
N HIS A 182 -8.96 -25.59 44.63
CA HIS A 182 -9.92 -25.36 43.53
C HIS A 182 -11.25 -24.71 43.88
N LEU A 183 -11.73 -24.79 45.12
CA LEU A 183 -13.10 -24.36 45.43
C LEU A 183 -13.22 -22.94 46.01
N GLU A 184 -12.13 -22.37 46.54
CA GLU A 184 -12.12 -21.01 47.14
C GLU A 184 -11.67 -19.91 46.18
N ARG A 185 -11.36 -20.25 44.92
CA ARG A 185 -10.65 -19.34 43.99
C ARG A 185 -11.52 -18.61 42.97
N LEU A 186 -12.80 -18.95 42.84
CA LEU A 186 -13.68 -18.32 41.85
C LEU A 186 -14.91 -17.70 42.51
N PHE A 187 -15.07 -16.38 42.38
CA PHE A 187 -16.25 -15.69 42.89
C PHE A 187 -17.43 -15.99 41.96
N GLY A 188 -18.25 -16.98 42.31
CA GLY A 188 -19.46 -17.33 41.56
C GLY A 188 -19.16 -18.10 40.26
N PRO A 189 -18.81 -19.40 40.34
CA PRO A 189 -18.60 -20.26 39.16
C PRO A 189 -19.78 -20.21 38.18
N THR A 190 -21.01 -20.12 38.71
CA THR A 190 -22.26 -20.03 37.93
C THR A 190 -22.30 -18.84 36.97
N ILE A 191 -21.69 -17.70 37.32
CA ILE A 191 -21.67 -16.49 36.47
C ILE A 191 -20.44 -16.48 35.57
N THR A 192 -19.34 -17.09 36.02
CA THR A 192 -18.06 -17.06 35.28
C THR A 192 -18.13 -17.81 33.96
N TYR A 193 -18.68 -19.04 33.95
CA TYR A 193 -18.80 -19.84 32.73
C TYR A 193 -19.64 -19.18 31.63
N PRO A 194 -20.87 -18.68 31.89
CA PRO A 194 -21.66 -18.00 30.87
C PRO A 194 -21.03 -16.67 30.44
N LEU A 195 -20.41 -15.90 31.35
CA LEU A 195 -19.69 -14.68 31.01
C LEU A 195 -18.52 -14.95 30.06
N PHE A 196 -17.75 -16.01 30.31
CA PHE A 196 -16.65 -16.43 29.46
C PHE A 196 -17.13 -16.93 28.09
N LEU A 197 -18.22 -17.71 28.05
CA LEU A 197 -18.83 -18.14 26.79
C LEU A 197 -19.31 -16.94 25.95
N PHE A 198 -19.97 -15.97 26.60
CA PHE A 198 -20.42 -14.74 25.96
C PHE A 198 -19.24 -13.93 25.39
N PHE A 199 -18.13 -13.85 26.14
CA PHE A 199 -16.89 -13.25 25.67
C PHE A 199 -16.34 -13.94 24.42
N CYS A 200 -16.28 -15.28 24.39
CA CYS A 200 -15.81 -16.03 23.22
C CYS A 200 -16.66 -15.76 21.98
N VAL A 201 -17.99 -15.72 22.12
CA VAL A 201 -18.89 -15.43 20.99
C VAL A 201 -18.62 -14.02 20.45
N ILE A 202 -18.57 -13.01 21.32
CA ILE A 202 -18.34 -11.63 20.85
C ILE A 202 -16.93 -11.46 20.30
N MET A 203 -15.88 -11.74 21.08
CA MET A 203 -14.51 -11.43 20.67
C MET A 203 -14.03 -12.31 19.53
N THR A 204 -14.25 -13.62 19.62
CA THR A 204 -13.65 -14.58 18.69
C THR A 204 -14.49 -14.80 17.45
N ILE A 205 -15.83 -14.79 17.58
CA ILE A 205 -16.70 -15.05 16.43
C ILE A 205 -17.13 -13.75 15.77
N LEU A 206 -17.57 -12.74 16.52
CA LEU A 206 -18.06 -11.50 15.90
C LEU A 206 -16.91 -10.56 15.53
N LEU A 207 -16.04 -10.21 16.48
CA LEU A 207 -15.03 -9.17 16.26
C LEU A 207 -13.88 -9.63 15.36
N MET A 208 -13.40 -10.88 15.50
CA MET A 208 -12.34 -11.37 14.60
C MET A 208 -12.81 -11.53 13.16
N ASN A 209 -14.03 -12.03 12.94
CA ASN A 209 -14.57 -12.13 11.58
C ASN A 209 -14.84 -10.75 10.97
N LEU A 210 -15.26 -9.77 11.78
CA LEU A 210 -15.39 -8.38 11.34
C LEU A 210 -14.04 -7.77 10.97
N LEU A 211 -13.00 -8.01 11.77
CA LEU A 211 -11.63 -7.52 11.52
C LEU A 211 -11.09 -8.06 10.19
N VAL A 212 -11.24 -9.37 9.97
CA VAL A 212 -10.83 -10.01 8.72
C VAL A 212 -11.65 -9.48 7.54
N GLY A 213 -12.97 -9.32 7.71
CA GLY A 213 -13.86 -8.78 6.67
C GLY A 213 -13.46 -7.37 6.23
N LEU A 214 -13.18 -6.48 7.19
CA LEU A 214 -12.73 -5.11 6.91
C LEU A 214 -11.33 -5.08 6.28
N ALA A 215 -10.40 -5.89 6.76
CA ALA A 215 -9.05 -5.96 6.20
C ALA A 215 -9.08 -6.43 4.74
N VAL A 216 -9.92 -7.40 4.40
CA VAL A 216 -10.06 -7.90 3.03
C VAL A 216 -10.64 -6.84 2.09
N ASP A 217 -11.62 -6.06 2.56
CA ASP A 217 -12.23 -4.98 1.77
C ASP A 217 -11.24 -3.82 1.54
N ASP A 218 -10.51 -3.42 2.58
CA ASP A 218 -9.47 -2.39 2.48
C ASP A 218 -8.36 -2.80 1.51
N ILE A 219 -7.88 -4.04 1.58
CA ILE A 219 -6.82 -4.54 0.69
C ILE A 219 -7.25 -4.47 -0.78
N LYS A 220 -8.51 -4.85 -1.09
CA LYS A 220 -9.04 -4.76 -2.46
C LYS A 220 -9.07 -3.32 -2.97
N SER A 221 -9.62 -2.41 -2.18
CA SER A 221 -9.73 -0.99 -2.58
C SER A 221 -8.37 -0.30 -2.76
N VAL A 222 -7.36 -0.71 -1.98
CA VAL A 222 -6.00 -0.18 -2.11
C VAL A 222 -5.26 -0.81 -3.29
N HIS A 223 -5.51 -2.08 -3.59
CA HIS A 223 -4.94 -2.76 -4.77
C HIS A 223 -5.38 -2.10 -6.08
N GLU A 224 -6.66 -1.74 -6.21
CA GLU A 224 -7.19 -1.07 -7.41
C GLU A 224 -6.51 0.28 -7.70
N LYS A 225 -6.00 0.96 -6.66
CA LYS A 225 -5.35 2.29 -6.77
C LYS A 225 -3.82 2.21 -6.71
N ALA A 226 -3.26 0.99 -6.66
CA ALA A 226 -1.85 0.77 -6.41
C ALA A 226 -0.95 1.39 -7.48
N GLU A 227 -1.25 1.19 -8.77
CA GLU A 227 -0.41 1.68 -9.87
C GLU A 227 -0.34 3.21 -9.93
N LEU A 228 -1.49 3.89 -9.82
CA LEU A 228 -1.53 5.35 -9.76
C LEU A 228 -0.77 5.89 -8.54
N ARG A 229 -0.88 5.21 -7.39
CA ARG A 229 -0.17 5.60 -6.18
C ARG A 229 1.33 5.37 -6.30
N ARG A 230 1.76 4.29 -6.97
CA ARG A 230 3.17 4.01 -7.29
C ARG A 230 3.77 5.13 -8.13
N LEU A 231 3.07 5.55 -9.19
CA LEU A 231 3.49 6.65 -10.05
C LEU A 231 3.58 7.98 -9.28
N ALA A 232 2.56 8.29 -8.46
CA ALA A 232 2.57 9.48 -7.63
C ALA A 232 3.77 9.51 -6.66
N MET A 233 4.08 8.37 -6.02
CA MET A 233 5.25 8.25 -5.13
C MET A 233 6.58 8.45 -5.87
N GLN A 234 6.69 7.96 -7.11
CA GLN A 234 7.88 8.20 -7.94
C GLN A 234 8.06 9.68 -8.27
N VAL A 235 6.97 10.35 -8.67
CA VAL A 235 6.99 11.79 -8.97
C VAL A 235 7.37 12.59 -7.73
N ASP A 236 6.76 12.30 -6.57
CA ASP A 236 7.06 12.98 -5.32
C ASP A 236 8.52 12.78 -4.89
N LEU A 237 9.06 11.56 -5.02
CA LEU A 237 10.47 11.30 -4.76
C LEU A 237 11.38 12.13 -5.67
N VAL A 238 11.08 12.19 -6.97
CA VAL A 238 11.86 12.98 -7.94
C VAL A 238 11.81 14.46 -7.57
N LEU A 239 10.64 15.00 -7.24
CA LEU A 239 10.46 16.39 -6.83
C LEU A 239 11.20 16.70 -5.52
N GLN A 240 11.16 15.81 -4.53
CA GLN A 240 11.91 15.96 -3.28
C GLN A 240 13.43 15.98 -3.52
N VAL A 241 13.92 15.08 -4.39
CA VAL A 241 15.34 15.05 -4.77
C VAL A 241 15.71 16.33 -5.53
N GLU A 242 14.91 16.77 -6.50
CA GLU A 242 15.15 18.00 -7.26
C GLU A 242 15.16 19.23 -6.34
N ALA A 243 14.23 19.33 -5.39
CA ALA A 243 14.17 20.43 -4.44
C ALA A 243 15.34 20.43 -3.44
N SER A 244 15.85 19.26 -3.08
CA SER A 244 17.04 19.12 -2.22
C SER A 244 18.36 19.31 -2.98
N MET A 245 18.33 19.27 -4.31
CA MET A 245 19.51 19.33 -5.15
C MET A 245 20.03 20.76 -5.24
N PRO A 246 21.32 21.00 -4.97
CA PRO A 246 21.90 22.31 -5.13
C PRO A 246 21.79 22.84 -6.57
N PRO A 247 21.65 24.16 -6.75
CA PRO A 247 21.40 24.77 -8.06
C PRO A 247 22.50 24.47 -9.10
N TYR A 248 23.72 24.17 -8.67
CA TYR A 248 24.82 23.80 -9.56
C TYR A 248 24.60 22.44 -10.24
N ILE A 249 24.13 21.41 -9.52
CA ILE A 249 23.85 20.07 -10.09
C ILE A 249 22.62 20.13 -11.00
N ARG A 250 21.62 20.92 -10.59
CA ARG A 250 20.39 21.15 -11.38
C ARG A 250 20.73 21.77 -12.75
N LYS A 251 21.60 22.80 -12.78
CA LYS A 251 22.06 23.42 -14.03
C LYS A 251 22.87 22.46 -14.91
N LEU A 252 23.67 21.59 -14.31
CA LEU A 252 24.51 20.63 -15.04
C LEU A 252 23.69 19.50 -15.71
N LYS A 253 22.58 19.10 -15.07
CA LYS A 253 21.76 17.96 -15.51
C LYS A 253 20.57 18.37 -16.37
N HIS A 254 20.20 19.65 -16.36
CA HIS A 254 19.10 20.18 -17.16
C HIS A 254 19.46 20.15 -18.66
N ARG A 255 18.85 19.24 -19.42
CA ARG A 255 18.89 19.23 -20.89
C ARG A 255 17.58 19.78 -21.42
N SER A 256 17.63 20.96 -22.03
CA SER A 256 16.45 21.64 -22.60
C SER A 256 15.97 21.02 -23.93
N LYS A 257 16.83 20.27 -24.64
CA LYS A 257 16.49 19.63 -25.93
C LYS A 257 16.93 18.17 -25.92
N LEU A 258 16.00 17.29 -26.31
CA LEU A 258 16.25 15.87 -26.55
C LEU A 258 16.12 15.60 -28.05
N THR A 259 17.25 15.46 -28.75
CA THR A 259 17.27 14.99 -30.14
C THR A 259 17.19 13.46 -30.14
N THR A 260 16.06 12.92 -30.58
CA THR A 260 15.85 11.48 -30.73
C THR A 260 16.29 11.04 -32.13
N TYR A 261 17.26 10.12 -32.19
CA TYR A 261 17.66 9.48 -33.45
C TYR A 261 16.96 8.12 -33.55
N PRO A 262 16.06 7.92 -34.54
CA PRO A 262 15.15 6.76 -34.59
C PRO A 262 15.84 5.40 -34.81
N ASN A 263 17.12 5.36 -35.20
CA ASN A 263 17.83 4.12 -35.54
C ASN A 263 19.20 3.91 -34.84
N GLU A 264 19.57 4.73 -33.85
CA GLU A 264 20.79 4.46 -33.08
C GLU A 264 20.57 3.38 -32.02
N LYS A 265 21.20 2.22 -32.21
CA LYS A 265 21.28 1.15 -31.21
C LYS A 265 22.46 1.43 -30.27
N SER A 266 22.27 2.33 -29.31
CA SER A 266 23.28 2.64 -28.30
C SER A 266 23.65 1.38 -27.48
N PHE A 267 24.94 1.18 -27.22
CA PHE A 267 25.48 0.04 -26.47
C PHE A 267 24.80 -0.13 -25.10
N TRP A 268 24.53 0.98 -24.41
CA TRP A 268 23.80 1.00 -23.14
C TRP A 268 22.36 0.50 -23.25
N LYS A 269 21.72 0.68 -24.40
CA LYS A 269 20.36 0.17 -24.67
C LYS A 269 20.38 -1.36 -24.72
N ARG A 270 21.36 -1.95 -25.43
CA ARG A 270 21.56 -3.41 -25.46
C ARG A 270 21.92 -3.99 -24.09
N LEU A 271 22.67 -3.26 -23.27
CA LEU A 271 23.09 -3.71 -21.95
C LEU A 271 21.94 -3.64 -20.92
N CYS A 272 21.12 -2.58 -20.96
CA CYS A 272 19.90 -2.46 -20.15
C CYS A 272 18.83 -3.49 -20.53
N ASP A 273 18.65 -3.79 -21.82
CA ASP A 273 17.73 -4.83 -22.30
C ASP A 273 18.16 -6.24 -21.83
N ARG A 274 19.46 -6.45 -21.60
CA ARG A 274 20.03 -7.72 -21.10
C ARG A 274 19.97 -7.87 -19.57
N PHE A 275 19.91 -6.76 -18.83
CA PHE A 275 19.89 -6.73 -17.36
C PHE A 275 18.50 -6.47 -16.75
N GLY A 276 17.43 -6.46 -17.56
CA GLY A 276 16.06 -6.50 -17.04
C GLY A 276 15.60 -5.23 -16.30
N SER A 277 16.26 -4.08 -16.49
CA SER A 277 15.70 -2.79 -16.04
C SER A 277 14.76 -2.22 -17.10
N VAL A 278 13.72 -3.00 -17.43
CA VAL A 278 12.60 -2.45 -18.16
C VAL A 278 11.80 -1.62 -17.17
N SER A 279 11.73 -0.31 -17.39
CA SER A 279 10.87 0.56 -16.59
C SER A 279 9.45 0.01 -16.69
N PRO A 280 8.79 -0.39 -15.58
CA PRO A 280 7.47 -1.02 -15.63
C PRO A 280 6.44 -0.11 -16.32
N VAL A 281 6.63 1.21 -16.19
CA VAL A 281 5.85 2.25 -16.88
C VAL A 281 5.93 2.15 -18.41
N LYS A 282 7.07 1.74 -18.97
CA LYS A 282 7.20 1.62 -20.43
C LYS A 282 6.52 0.36 -20.97
N ASN A 283 6.55 -0.73 -20.21
CA ASN A 283 5.84 -1.95 -20.57
C ASN A 283 4.32 -1.80 -20.41
N GLU A 284 3.85 -1.12 -19.38
CA GLU A 284 2.41 -0.82 -19.21
C GLU A 284 1.91 0.08 -20.33
N ILE A 285 2.59 1.20 -20.62
CA ILE A 285 2.23 2.10 -21.73
C ILE A 285 2.35 1.41 -23.09
N ASP A 286 3.38 0.59 -23.33
CA ASP A 286 3.51 -0.16 -24.59
C ASP A 286 2.47 -1.30 -24.69
N SER A 287 2.00 -1.85 -23.56
CA SER A 287 0.93 -2.85 -23.54
C SER A 287 -0.45 -2.23 -23.76
N GLU A 288 -0.75 -1.10 -23.12
CA GLU A 288 -2.01 -0.35 -23.27
C GLU A 288 -2.12 0.17 -24.71
N ASN A 289 -1.04 0.79 -25.23
CA ASN A 289 -0.97 1.23 -26.63
C ASN A 289 -1.11 0.07 -27.62
N LYS A 290 -0.62 -1.14 -27.29
CA LYS A 290 -0.81 -2.33 -28.12
C LYS A 290 -2.26 -2.79 -28.14
N THR A 291 -2.92 -2.89 -26.98
CA THR A 291 -4.34 -3.23 -26.92
C THR A 291 -5.23 -2.20 -27.60
N GLU A 292 -4.95 -0.90 -27.45
CA GLU A 292 -5.67 0.15 -28.17
C GLU A 292 -5.42 0.07 -29.68
N GLN A 293 -4.18 -0.19 -30.12
CA GLN A 293 -3.87 -0.36 -31.55
C GLN A 293 -4.51 -1.62 -32.14
N GLU A 294 -4.54 -2.73 -31.41
CA GLU A 294 -5.22 -3.96 -31.84
C GLU A 294 -6.73 -3.73 -31.97
N LEU A 295 -7.37 -3.14 -30.95
CA LEU A 295 -8.80 -2.82 -30.97
C LEU A 295 -9.17 -1.84 -32.11
N VAL A 296 -8.35 -0.82 -32.33
CA VAL A 296 -8.54 0.15 -33.44
C VAL A 296 -8.34 -0.52 -34.80
N SER A 297 -7.41 -1.48 -34.91
CA SER A 297 -7.18 -2.22 -36.14
C SER A 297 -8.34 -3.15 -36.48
N GLU A 298 -8.88 -3.87 -35.49
CA GLU A 298 -10.06 -4.74 -35.62
C GLU A 298 -11.29 -3.91 -36.02
N PHE A 299 -11.53 -2.79 -35.33
CA PHE A 299 -12.62 -1.87 -35.68
C PHE A 299 -12.46 -1.27 -37.10
N ARG A 300 -11.23 -1.02 -37.55
CA ARG A 300 -10.94 -0.56 -38.92
C ARG A 300 -11.21 -1.62 -39.97
N GLU A 301 -10.95 -2.90 -39.67
CA GLU A 301 -11.28 -4.01 -40.57
C GLU A 301 -12.79 -4.22 -40.68
N GLU A 302 -13.52 -4.17 -39.55
CA GLU A 302 -14.98 -4.22 -39.51
C GLU A 302 -15.59 -3.12 -40.39
N LEU A 303 -15.14 -1.87 -40.23
CA LEU A 303 -15.55 -0.72 -41.03
C LEU A 303 -15.24 -0.87 -42.52
N ARG A 304 -14.11 -1.50 -42.88
CA ARG A 304 -13.78 -1.78 -44.28
C ARG A 304 -14.72 -2.83 -44.86
N SER A 305 -15.06 -3.87 -44.08
CA SER A 305 -16.00 -4.91 -44.51
C SER A 305 -17.40 -4.32 -44.76
N GLN A 306 -17.89 -3.46 -43.86
CA GLN A 306 -19.18 -2.80 -43.99
C GLN A 306 -19.19 -1.84 -45.19
N ASN A 307 -18.13 -1.07 -45.39
CA ASN A 307 -18.02 -0.20 -46.58
C ASN A 307 -17.98 -0.99 -47.89
N ALA A 308 -17.34 -2.17 -47.91
CA ALA A 308 -17.35 -3.03 -49.08
C ALA A 308 -18.76 -3.58 -49.38
N GLN A 309 -19.50 -3.98 -48.35
CA GLN A 309 -20.90 -4.41 -48.48
C GLN A 309 -21.80 -3.28 -48.97
N LEU A 310 -21.63 -2.06 -48.45
CA LEU A 310 -22.37 -0.88 -48.92
C LEU A 310 -22.10 -0.57 -50.39
N ARG A 311 -20.85 -0.70 -50.84
CA ARG A 311 -20.52 -0.54 -52.27
C ARG A 311 -21.19 -1.59 -53.14
N LEU A 312 -21.23 -2.85 -52.70
CA LEU A 312 -21.94 -3.91 -53.43
C LEU A 312 -23.44 -3.61 -53.51
N LEU A 313 -24.06 -3.18 -52.42
CA LEU A 313 -25.45 -2.74 -52.41
C LEU A 313 -25.69 -1.59 -53.38
N GLN A 314 -24.82 -0.58 -53.37
CA GLN A 314 -24.91 0.55 -54.29
C GLN A 314 -24.81 0.09 -55.75
N THR A 315 -23.85 -0.79 -56.07
CA THR A 315 -23.69 -1.33 -57.43
C THR A 315 -24.92 -2.13 -57.87
N ASN A 316 -25.53 -2.89 -56.96
CA ASN A 316 -26.77 -3.63 -57.24
C ASN A 316 -27.96 -2.70 -57.47
N VAL A 317 -28.04 -1.58 -56.73
CA VAL A 317 -29.07 -0.56 -56.93
C VAL A 317 -28.89 0.13 -58.28
N ASP A 318 -27.66 0.47 -58.66
CA ASP A 318 -27.35 1.11 -59.95
C ASP A 318 -27.75 0.19 -61.12
N ASN A 319 -27.35 -1.09 -61.06
CA ASN A 319 -27.76 -2.10 -62.06
C ASN A 319 -29.28 -2.29 -62.13
N MET A 320 -29.98 -2.21 -60.98
CA MET A 320 -31.44 -2.30 -60.94
C MET A 320 -32.08 -1.07 -61.59
N TYR A 321 -31.53 0.12 -61.36
CA TYR A 321 -32.00 1.36 -61.96
C TYR A 321 -31.85 1.33 -63.49
N ASP A 322 -30.70 0.88 -63.99
CA ASP A 322 -30.45 0.72 -65.43
C ASP A 322 -31.41 -0.29 -66.07
N SER A 323 -31.62 -1.45 -65.41
CA SER A 323 -32.58 -2.44 -65.89
C SER A 323 -34.02 -1.91 -65.93
N PHE A 324 -34.40 -1.11 -64.95
CA PHE A 324 -35.72 -0.49 -64.90
C PHE A 324 -35.89 0.56 -66.02
N SER A 325 -34.87 1.39 -66.24
CA SER A 325 -34.84 2.38 -67.33
C SER A 325 -34.99 1.71 -68.70
N GLU A 326 -34.24 0.63 -68.97
CA GLU A 326 -34.38 -0.13 -70.21
C GLU A 326 -35.80 -0.69 -70.40
N ARG A 327 -36.41 -1.23 -69.34
CA ARG A 327 -37.78 -1.74 -69.38
C ARG A 327 -38.77 -0.62 -69.70
N GLN A 328 -38.61 0.55 -69.09
CA GLN A 328 -39.48 1.70 -69.34
C GLN A 328 -39.41 2.15 -70.80
N VAL A 329 -38.20 2.27 -71.36
CA VAL A 329 -38.02 2.62 -72.79
C VAL A 329 -38.67 1.58 -73.70
N ARG A 330 -38.51 0.27 -73.41
CA ARG A 330 -39.16 -0.79 -74.19
C ARG A 330 -40.68 -0.73 -74.11
N THR A 331 -41.24 -0.47 -72.92
CA THR A 331 -42.70 -0.33 -72.76
C THR A 331 -43.25 0.88 -73.50
N GLU A 332 -42.56 2.02 -73.47
CA GLU A 332 -42.95 3.20 -74.24
C GLU A 332 -42.93 2.95 -75.75
N ALA A 333 -41.91 2.23 -76.25
CA ALA A 333 -41.83 1.85 -77.66
C ALA A 333 -42.98 0.91 -78.05
N MET A 334 -43.29 -0.09 -77.22
CA MET A 334 -44.40 -1.01 -77.46
C MET A 334 -45.76 -0.29 -77.47
N ILE A 335 -45.99 0.65 -76.55
CA ILE A 335 -47.23 1.45 -76.50
C ILE A 335 -47.36 2.32 -77.76
N ARG A 336 -46.27 2.92 -78.25
CA ARG A 336 -46.28 3.69 -79.51
C ARG A 336 -46.66 2.82 -80.69
N GLU A 337 -46.09 1.63 -80.81
CA GLU A 337 -46.39 0.71 -81.91
C GLU A 337 -47.87 0.27 -81.90
N ILE A 338 -48.40 -0.09 -80.73
CA ILE A 338 -49.82 -0.44 -80.58
C ILE A 338 -50.72 0.74 -80.98
N LEU A 339 -50.36 1.97 -80.57
CA LEU A 339 -51.10 3.18 -80.96
C LEU A 339 -51.06 3.43 -82.47
N GLU A 340 -49.95 3.13 -83.14
CA GLU A 340 -49.86 3.21 -84.61
C GLU A 340 -50.72 2.17 -85.30
N GLN A 341 -50.69 0.91 -84.85
CA GLN A 341 -51.56 -0.15 -85.39
C GLN A 341 -53.04 0.20 -85.23
N LEU A 342 -53.46 0.66 -84.04
CA LEU A 342 -54.85 1.10 -83.81
C LEU A 342 -55.26 2.28 -84.70
N LYS A 343 -54.33 3.21 -85.02
CA LYS A 343 -54.60 4.30 -85.96
C LYS A 343 -54.78 3.78 -87.39
N MET A 344 -53.98 2.79 -87.80
CA MET A 344 -54.07 2.17 -89.13
C MET A 344 -55.36 1.36 -89.30
N ASP A 345 -55.74 0.56 -88.30
CA ASP A 345 -57.00 -0.20 -88.30
C ASP A 345 -58.22 0.73 -88.34
N ARG A 346 -58.18 1.84 -87.58
CA ARG A 346 -59.24 2.85 -87.60
C ARG A 346 -59.34 3.57 -88.97
N ARG A 347 -58.23 3.75 -89.70
CA ARG A 347 -58.26 4.27 -91.09
C ARG A 347 -58.86 3.25 -92.04
N ASN A 348 -58.48 1.97 -91.94
CA ASN A 348 -58.98 0.90 -92.79
C ASN A 348 -60.48 0.62 -92.56
N SER A 349 -60.97 0.74 -91.32
CA SER A 349 -62.40 0.62 -90.98
C SER A 349 -63.27 1.78 -91.50
N LYS A 350 -62.68 2.94 -91.83
CA LYS A 350 -63.41 4.09 -92.42
C LYS A 350 -63.42 4.07 -93.96
N ALA A 351 -62.67 3.15 -94.58
CA ALA A 351 -62.53 3.01 -96.03
C ALA A 351 -63.35 1.84 -96.61
N LYS A 352 -64.02 1.06 -95.76
CA LYS A 352 -65.13 0.15 -96.09
C LYS A 352 -66.43 0.81 -95.67
#